data_AF-A0A1I1BLI2-F1
#
_entry.id   AF-A0A1I1BLI2-F1
#
_cell.length_a   1.000
_cell.length_b   1.000
_cell.length_c   1.000
_cell.angle_alpha   90.00
_cell.angle_beta   90.00
_cell.angle_gamma   90.00
#
_symmetry.space_group_name_H-M   'P 1'
#
loop_
_entity.id
_entity.type
_entity.pdbx_description
1 polymer ?
#
loop_
_entity_poly.entity_id
_entity_poly.type
_entity_poly.pdbx_seq_one_letter_code
_entity_poly.pdbx_strand_id
1 'polypeptide(L)'
;MTQPPQGPWYPGPDHRRPSGPQGPLPPPVPRPLPQDDRSRQGGGPGQPPPQGHWQHAGTQPGPQGQQGQWQQQPVHTAAGPARSRGPIIAICLGVAATLVLCTVVVVSLLGGDDDQAAGTGYGDYPKATAQPPAETSSGATTSAEPSPSSSGPLTHRSRTTPTSETGPRKIFTLADHPILQNPDAGLKNRACNLPRWRSDPASAQVFFTAAGQCLDAAWGPFLEHYNLPFTSPNLHFPSGPSFQTECGTIQVGIATAAYYCENNLYVPFAGLQTDQYGDNPGVYLALFAHEYGHHVQEVSGLMDAAWEQIYEAGPNSQQGLEMSRRKELQAQCFSGMFLGAHVDQGGTISRDMYDKAWDDQETRGDDTSGTRDHGSNAHYAAWWRAGAKDNRIVDCNTFAASGADVS
;
A
#
# COMPACT_ATOMS: atom_id res chain seq x y z
N MET A 1 -6.94 -16.38 -7.70
CA MET A 1 -8.41 -16.31 -7.50
C MET A 1 -8.85 -14.87 -7.75
N THR A 2 -9.95 -14.65 -8.46
CA THR A 2 -10.31 -13.31 -8.94
C THR A 2 -10.71 -12.36 -7.81
N GLN A 3 -9.97 -11.25 -7.64
CA GLN A 3 -10.36 -10.17 -6.71
C GLN A 3 -11.82 -9.73 -6.97
N PRO A 4 -12.58 -9.32 -5.94
CA PRO A 4 -13.90 -8.74 -6.16
C PRO A 4 -13.76 -7.44 -6.96
N PRO A 5 -14.57 -7.21 -8.02
CA PRO A 5 -14.43 -6.01 -8.84
C PRO A 5 -14.74 -4.74 -8.04
N GLN A 6 -13.77 -3.83 -7.97
CA GLN A 6 -13.94 -2.48 -7.43
C GLN A 6 -15.03 -1.75 -8.23
N GLY A 7 -16.19 -1.53 -7.61
CA GLY A 7 -17.36 -0.95 -8.26
C GLY A 7 -17.17 0.54 -8.59
N PRO A 8 -17.61 1.03 -9.77
CA PRO A 8 -17.39 2.41 -10.17
C PRO A 8 -18.27 3.38 -9.36
N TRP A 9 -17.64 4.27 -8.59
CA TRP A 9 -18.32 5.30 -7.80
C TRP A 9 -18.47 6.61 -8.59
N TYR A 10 -19.73 7.00 -8.83
CA TYR A 10 -20.07 8.32 -9.36
C TYR A 10 -20.15 9.37 -8.23
N PRO A 11 -19.55 10.57 -8.38
CA PRO A 11 -19.79 11.68 -7.48
C PRO A 11 -21.18 12.31 -7.74
N GLY A 12 -22.15 12.01 -6.89
CA GLY A 12 -23.46 12.67 -6.86
C GLY A 12 -23.40 14.04 -6.14
N PRO A 13 -24.18 15.06 -6.58
CA PRO A 13 -24.05 16.43 -6.08
C PRO A 13 -24.75 16.70 -4.73
N ASP A 14 -24.38 17.83 -4.13
CA ASP A 14 -24.82 18.40 -2.85
C ASP A 14 -26.27 18.07 -2.40
N HIS A 15 -26.39 17.52 -1.19
CA HIS A 15 -27.65 17.45 -0.43
C HIS A 15 -27.50 18.06 0.95
N ARG A 16 -27.90 19.35 1.07
CA ARG A 16 -27.99 20.07 2.34
C ARG A 16 -28.95 19.36 3.30
N ARG A 17 -28.45 18.87 4.45
CA ARG A 17 -29.32 18.37 5.53
C ARG A 17 -29.99 19.54 6.28
N PRO A 18 -31.32 19.50 6.54
CA PRO A 18 -31.94 20.35 7.56
C PRO A 18 -31.52 19.90 8.96
N SER A 19 -31.34 20.85 9.88
CA SER A 19 -31.04 20.57 11.29
C SER A 19 -32.31 20.25 12.09
N GLY A 20 -32.38 19.04 12.67
CA GLY A 20 -33.38 18.65 13.67
C GLY A 20 -32.81 18.69 15.10
N PRO A 21 -33.67 18.79 16.14
CA PRO A 21 -33.22 18.92 17.53
C PRO A 21 -32.61 17.63 18.08
N GLN A 22 -31.57 17.76 18.89
CA GLN A 22 -30.93 16.63 19.58
C GLN A 22 -31.72 16.21 20.83
N GLY A 23 -31.98 14.91 20.97
CA GLY A 23 -32.46 14.33 22.22
C GLY A 23 -31.34 14.16 23.25
N PRO A 24 -31.66 14.04 24.55
CA PRO A 24 -30.66 13.90 25.61
C PRO A 24 -29.90 12.56 25.54
N LEU A 25 -28.61 12.60 25.89
CA LEU A 25 -27.73 11.43 25.92
C LEU A 25 -28.07 10.48 27.09
N PRO A 26 -27.90 9.16 26.92
CA PRO A 26 -28.03 8.20 28.02
C PRO A 26 -26.86 8.30 29.02
N PRO A 27 -27.07 7.92 30.31
CA PRO A 27 -26.04 7.97 31.34
C PRO A 27 -24.96 6.87 31.17
N PRO A 28 -23.74 7.10 31.69
CA PRO A 28 -22.63 6.14 31.56
C PRO A 28 -22.81 4.88 32.42
N VAL A 29 -22.36 3.74 31.89
CA VAL A 29 -22.38 2.44 32.58
C VAL A 29 -21.17 2.32 33.53
N PRO A 30 -21.34 1.86 34.79
CA PRO A 30 -20.22 1.65 35.71
C PRO A 30 -19.28 0.52 35.27
N ARG A 31 -17.97 0.70 35.47
CA ARG A 31 -16.97 -0.38 35.36
C ARG A 31 -16.98 -1.27 36.62
N PRO A 32 -16.77 -2.60 36.50
CA PRO A 32 -16.50 -3.46 37.65
C PRO A 32 -15.18 -3.10 38.36
N LEU A 33 -15.11 -3.38 39.67
CA LEU A 33 -13.88 -3.30 40.45
C LEU A 33 -13.15 -4.66 40.47
N PRO A 34 -11.81 -4.70 40.67
CA PRO A 34 -11.07 -5.94 40.88
C PRO A 34 -11.49 -6.65 42.18
N GLN A 35 -11.34 -7.98 42.22
CA GLN A 35 -11.52 -8.79 43.43
C GLN A 35 -10.14 -9.11 44.05
N ASP A 36 -9.96 -8.74 45.31
CA ASP A 36 -8.85 -9.19 46.17
C ASP A 36 -9.13 -10.64 46.62
N ASP A 37 -8.33 -11.61 46.19
CA ASP A 37 -8.35 -12.95 46.82
C ASP A 37 -7.45 -12.98 48.06
N ARG A 38 -7.98 -13.46 49.18
CA ARG A 38 -7.30 -13.54 50.48
C ARG A 38 -7.60 -14.88 51.17
N SER A 39 -6.77 -15.87 50.89
CA SER A 39 -6.80 -17.15 51.60
C SER A 39 -5.89 -17.17 52.85
N ARG A 40 -6.43 -17.74 53.93
CA ARG A 40 -5.80 -18.12 55.21
C ARG A 40 -5.63 -19.66 55.21
N GLN A 41 -4.84 -20.37 56.04
CA GLN A 41 -3.89 -20.06 57.14
C GLN A 41 -3.04 -21.32 57.47
N GLY A 42 -1.92 -21.15 58.19
CA GLY A 42 -1.21 -22.21 58.95
C GLY A 42 -0.08 -22.93 58.20
N GLY A 43 0.95 -23.50 58.85
CA GLY A 43 1.35 -23.50 60.27
C GLY A 43 2.70 -24.24 60.47
N GLY A 44 3.54 -23.82 61.44
CA GLY A 44 4.90 -24.40 61.69
C GLY A 44 4.93 -25.58 62.67
N PRO A 45 6.05 -25.91 63.36
CA PRO A 45 7.34 -25.20 63.45
C PRO A 45 8.64 -26.07 63.33
N GLY A 46 9.83 -25.47 63.47
CA GLY A 46 11.14 -26.14 63.61
C GLY A 46 12.25 -25.20 64.14
N GLN A 47 13.33 -25.72 64.75
CA GLN A 47 14.33 -24.94 65.53
C GLN A 47 15.82 -25.03 65.01
N PRO A 48 16.75 -24.17 65.50
CA PRO A 48 18.02 -23.79 64.82
C PRO A 48 19.30 -24.11 65.66
N PRO A 49 20.51 -23.50 65.47
CA PRO A 49 21.10 -22.67 64.40
C PRO A 49 22.29 -23.39 63.70
N PRO A 50 23.64 -23.19 63.89
CA PRO A 50 24.47 -22.17 64.60
C PRO A 50 25.60 -21.46 63.77
N GLN A 51 25.84 -20.17 64.11
CA GLN A 51 27.12 -19.41 64.12
C GLN A 51 28.03 -19.20 62.87
N GLY A 52 28.50 -17.95 62.73
CA GLY A 52 29.60 -17.50 61.86
C GLY A 52 29.74 -15.96 61.89
N HIS A 53 30.79 -15.41 62.53
CA HIS A 53 30.96 -13.96 62.78
C HIS A 53 32.06 -13.32 61.93
N TRP A 54 31.97 -12.00 61.66
CA TRP A 54 33.10 -11.05 61.62
C TRP A 54 32.62 -9.58 61.84
N GLN A 55 33.57 -8.63 61.95
CA GLN A 55 33.46 -7.29 62.59
C GLN A 55 34.43 -6.28 61.91
N HIS A 56 34.32 -4.93 61.99
CA HIS A 56 33.35 -4.01 62.60
C HIS A 56 33.48 -2.55 62.04
N ALA A 57 32.72 -1.61 62.63
CA ALA A 57 32.87 -0.13 62.67
C ALA A 57 32.31 0.73 61.50
N GLY A 58 31.71 1.91 61.77
CA GLY A 58 31.32 2.47 63.08
C GLY A 58 30.72 3.90 63.08
N THR A 59 30.11 4.28 64.21
CA THR A 59 29.72 5.64 64.69
C THR A 59 28.53 6.42 64.04
N GLN A 60 27.96 7.31 64.86
CA GLN A 60 26.71 8.12 64.80
C GLN A 60 27.03 9.53 65.40
N PRO A 61 26.13 10.55 65.56
CA PRO A 61 24.65 10.59 65.44
C PRO A 61 24.06 11.80 64.64
N GLY A 62 22.72 11.99 64.68
CA GLY A 62 21.97 13.13 64.11
C GLY A 62 21.82 14.37 65.02
N PRO A 63 20.84 15.28 64.75
CA PRO A 63 19.51 15.04 65.34
C PRO A 63 18.25 15.50 64.55
N GLN A 64 17.10 15.18 65.16
CA GLN A 64 15.67 15.40 64.87
C GLN A 64 15.22 16.75 64.25
N GLY A 65 14.07 16.75 63.53
CA GLY A 65 13.51 17.97 62.89
C GLY A 65 12.03 17.98 62.44
N GLN A 66 11.10 17.42 63.24
CA GLN A 66 9.61 17.62 63.17
C GLN A 66 8.82 17.23 61.89
N GLN A 67 7.50 17.02 62.09
CA GLN A 67 6.49 16.76 61.06
C GLN A 67 5.61 18.01 60.87
N GLY A 68 5.06 18.21 59.67
CA GLY A 68 4.05 19.24 59.41
C GLY A 68 3.19 18.92 58.19
N GLN A 69 1.89 18.69 58.40
CA GLN A 69 0.90 18.67 57.32
C GLN A 69 0.45 20.11 57.02
N TRP A 70 0.35 20.48 55.74
CA TRP A 70 -0.53 21.56 55.28
C TRP A 70 -1.19 21.21 53.95
N GLN A 71 -2.30 21.89 53.67
CA GLN A 71 -3.31 21.48 52.68
C GLN A 71 -3.08 22.13 51.31
N GLN A 72 -3.77 21.62 50.29
CA GLN A 72 -3.71 22.15 48.92
C GLN A 72 -4.40 23.53 48.80
N GLN A 73 -3.93 24.35 47.86
CA GLN A 73 -4.78 25.30 47.15
C GLN A 73 -4.51 25.22 45.63
N PRO A 74 -5.54 25.31 44.76
CA PRO A 74 -5.37 25.34 43.32
C PRO A 74 -4.92 26.73 42.85
N VAL A 75 -3.95 26.78 41.94
CA VAL A 75 -3.47 28.04 41.35
C VAL A 75 -4.38 28.44 40.18
N HIS A 76 -5.13 29.53 40.33
CA HIS A 76 -5.86 30.14 39.22
C HIS A 76 -4.91 30.92 38.30
N THR A 77 -4.63 30.41 37.11
CA THR A 77 -3.89 31.12 36.06
C THR A 77 -4.83 32.09 35.31
N ALA A 78 -4.49 33.38 35.31
CA ALA A 78 -5.27 34.39 34.59
C ALA A 78 -5.04 34.30 33.07
N ALA A 79 -6.12 34.42 32.28
CA ALA A 79 -6.03 34.44 30.82
C ALA A 79 -5.53 35.81 30.30
N GLY A 80 -4.56 35.78 29.38
CA GLY A 80 -4.06 36.99 28.71
C GLY A 80 -5.01 37.51 27.61
N PRO A 81 -4.90 38.80 27.23
CA PRO A 81 -5.79 39.42 26.25
C PRO A 81 -5.55 38.88 24.83
N ALA A 82 -6.64 38.61 24.10
CA ALA A 82 -6.59 38.11 22.73
C ALA A 82 -6.07 39.18 21.74
N ARG A 83 -5.07 38.83 20.93
CA ARG A 83 -4.58 39.67 19.82
C ARG A 83 -5.56 39.61 18.64
N SER A 84 -5.99 40.77 18.14
CA SER A 84 -6.87 40.86 16.97
C SER A 84 -6.12 40.55 15.67
N ARG A 85 -6.72 39.70 14.82
CA ARG A 85 -6.14 39.25 13.53
C ARG A 85 -6.43 40.20 12.35
N GLY A 86 -7.15 41.29 12.59
CA GLY A 86 -7.60 42.27 11.58
C GLY A 86 -6.56 42.71 10.54
N PRO A 87 -5.35 43.18 10.93
CA PRO A 87 -4.37 43.67 9.95
C PRO A 87 -3.84 42.57 9.02
N ILE A 88 -3.77 41.31 9.48
CA ILE A 88 -3.32 40.18 8.64
C ILE A 88 -4.37 39.89 7.55
N ILE A 89 -5.65 39.88 7.93
CA ILE A 89 -6.76 39.65 6.99
C ILE A 89 -6.81 40.77 5.93
N ALA A 90 -6.60 42.03 6.34
CA ALA A 90 -6.55 43.16 5.41
C ALA A 90 -5.40 43.04 4.38
N ILE A 91 -4.22 42.59 4.81
CA ILE A 91 -3.06 42.36 3.90
C ILE A 91 -3.37 41.26 2.88
N CYS A 92 -3.91 40.12 3.32
CA CYS A 92 -4.26 39.01 2.43
C CYS A 92 -5.28 39.41 1.36
N LEU A 93 -6.31 40.19 1.73
CA LEU A 93 -7.32 40.69 0.79
C LEU A 93 -6.73 41.69 -0.21
N GLY A 94 -5.80 42.54 0.21
CA GLY A 94 -5.07 43.46 -0.68
C GLY A 94 -4.25 42.72 -1.74
N VAL A 95 -3.49 41.69 -1.34
CA VAL A 95 -2.68 40.87 -2.26
C VAL A 95 -3.58 40.15 -3.27
N ALA A 96 -4.67 39.53 -2.82
CA ALA A 96 -5.63 38.86 -3.69
C ALA A 96 -6.23 39.82 -4.74
N ALA A 97 -6.64 41.03 -4.33
CA ALA A 97 -7.17 42.04 -5.23
C ALA A 97 -6.14 42.47 -6.29
N THR A 98 -4.87 42.66 -5.91
CA THR A 98 -3.81 43.01 -6.88
C THR A 98 -3.52 41.88 -7.89
N LEU A 99 -3.53 40.62 -7.46
CA LEU A 99 -3.28 39.49 -8.37
C LEU A 99 -4.38 39.34 -9.42
N VAL A 100 -5.65 39.52 -9.04
CA VAL A 100 -6.78 39.51 -9.98
C VAL A 100 -6.70 40.68 -10.96
N LEU A 101 -6.29 41.86 -10.52
CA LEU A 101 -6.11 43.03 -11.39
C LEU A 101 -4.97 42.81 -12.41
N CYS A 102 -3.88 42.17 -11.99
CA CYS A 102 -2.80 41.78 -12.90
C CYS A 102 -3.22 40.72 -13.93
N THR A 103 -3.97 39.69 -13.56
CA THR A 103 -4.40 38.66 -14.53
C THR A 103 -5.41 39.19 -15.54
N VAL A 104 -6.34 40.07 -15.15
CA VAL A 104 -7.23 40.75 -16.10
C VAL A 104 -6.43 41.58 -17.12
N VAL A 105 -5.45 42.37 -16.67
CA VAL A 105 -4.60 43.17 -17.57
C VAL A 105 -3.79 42.28 -18.52
N VAL A 106 -3.25 41.15 -18.06
CA VAL A 106 -2.51 40.22 -18.92
C VAL A 106 -3.41 39.59 -19.99
N VAL A 107 -4.64 39.17 -19.64
CA VAL A 107 -5.60 38.63 -20.60
C VAL A 107 -6.01 39.69 -21.64
N SER A 108 -6.26 40.93 -21.22
CA SER A 108 -6.58 42.05 -22.11
C SER A 108 -5.41 42.52 -22.99
N LEU A 109 -4.16 42.10 -22.71
CA LEU A 109 -2.98 42.42 -23.52
C LEU A 109 -2.52 41.28 -24.44
N LEU A 110 -3.10 40.09 -24.30
CA LEU A 110 -2.75 38.90 -25.10
C LEU A 110 -3.90 38.38 -25.97
N GLY A 111 -5.14 38.84 -25.75
CA GLY A 111 -6.28 38.58 -26.65
C GLY A 111 -6.28 39.52 -27.86
N GLY A 112 -5.57 39.13 -28.92
CA GLY A 112 -5.71 39.71 -30.27
C GLY A 112 -6.52 38.79 -31.19
N ASP A 113 -7.25 39.38 -32.13
CA ASP A 113 -8.17 38.67 -33.03
C ASP A 113 -7.47 37.73 -34.02
N ASP A 114 -8.18 36.70 -34.47
CA ASP A 114 -8.11 36.24 -35.87
C ASP A 114 -9.41 35.53 -36.27
N ASP A 115 -10.17 36.15 -37.18
CA ASP A 115 -11.48 35.69 -37.64
C ASP A 115 -11.59 35.89 -39.16
N GLN A 116 -11.26 34.87 -39.96
CA GLN A 116 -11.57 34.78 -41.39
C GLN A 116 -11.59 33.34 -41.92
N ALA A 117 -12.21 33.14 -43.09
CA ALA A 117 -12.52 31.82 -43.65
C ALA A 117 -12.15 31.67 -45.14
N ALA A 118 -12.27 30.42 -45.61
CA ALA A 118 -12.34 29.94 -47.00
C ALA A 118 -11.04 29.87 -47.84
N GLY A 119 -10.99 28.88 -48.76
CA GLY A 119 -10.21 28.98 -50.01
C GLY A 119 -9.40 27.76 -50.47
N THR A 120 -10.03 26.80 -51.15
CA THR A 120 -9.55 26.07 -52.36
C THR A 120 -8.09 25.56 -52.53
N GLY A 121 -7.92 24.36 -53.13
CA GLY A 121 -6.97 24.23 -54.27
C GLY A 121 -5.92 23.10 -54.33
N TYR A 122 -6.34 21.87 -54.62
CA TYR A 122 -5.79 20.95 -55.66
C TYR A 122 -4.27 20.56 -55.76
N GLY A 123 -4.00 19.23 -55.81
CA GLY A 123 -2.78 18.61 -56.37
C GLY A 123 -1.73 18.08 -55.36
N ASP A 124 -0.94 17.02 -55.62
CA ASP A 124 -1.05 15.96 -56.66
C ASP A 124 -0.17 14.71 -56.33
N TYR A 125 -0.52 13.52 -56.88
CA TYR A 125 0.26 12.25 -56.95
C TYR A 125 0.73 11.52 -55.64
N PRO A 126 1.23 10.25 -55.67
CA PRO A 126 0.54 9.05 -56.19
C PRO A 126 0.67 7.71 -55.38
N LYS A 127 -0.43 6.97 -55.30
CA LYS A 127 -0.60 5.50 -55.55
C LYS A 127 0.43 4.43 -55.07
N ALA A 128 -0.01 3.56 -54.16
CA ALA A 128 0.07 2.06 -54.21
C ALA A 128 -0.96 1.48 -53.22
N THR A 129 -1.96 0.62 -53.51
CA THR A 129 -2.12 -0.58 -54.37
C THR A 129 -1.66 -1.91 -53.73
N ALA A 130 -2.58 -2.59 -53.02
CA ALA A 130 -2.71 -4.07 -52.99
C ALA A 130 -4.01 -4.54 -52.31
N GLN A 131 -4.89 -5.23 -53.05
CA GLN A 131 -5.94 -6.13 -52.53
C GLN A 131 -6.33 -7.14 -53.63
N PRO A 132 -6.42 -8.44 -53.30
CA PRO A 132 -7.29 -9.40 -53.99
C PRO A 132 -8.20 -10.13 -52.95
N PRO A 133 -9.16 -11.02 -53.31
CA PRO A 133 -10.54 -10.75 -52.94
C PRO A 133 -11.17 -11.80 -52.01
N ALA A 134 -12.40 -11.53 -51.58
CA ALA A 134 -13.31 -12.55 -51.04
C ALA A 134 -14.21 -13.08 -52.17
N GLU A 135 -14.50 -14.38 -52.16
CA GLU A 135 -15.60 -14.98 -52.90
C GLU A 135 -16.63 -15.58 -51.92
N THR A 136 -17.90 -15.46 -52.26
CA THR A 136 -19.04 -15.90 -51.45
C THR A 136 -19.76 -17.03 -52.16
N SER A 137 -20.08 -18.11 -51.46
CA SER A 137 -21.20 -18.97 -51.85
C SER A 137 -21.81 -19.70 -50.66
N SER A 138 -23.12 -19.88 -50.72
CA SER A 138 -23.93 -20.52 -49.66
C SER A 138 -24.06 -22.02 -49.91
N GLY A 139 -24.07 -22.81 -48.83
CA GLY A 139 -24.43 -24.23 -48.84
C GLY A 139 -25.14 -24.60 -47.54
N ALA A 140 -26.27 -25.29 -47.62
CA ALA A 140 -27.15 -25.54 -46.48
C ALA A 140 -27.19 -27.02 -46.06
N THR A 141 -27.37 -27.25 -44.76
CA THR A 141 -28.07 -28.39 -44.13
C THR A 141 -27.64 -29.82 -44.50
N THR A 142 -27.30 -30.65 -43.48
CA THR A 142 -28.08 -31.85 -43.06
C THR A 142 -27.39 -32.55 -41.87
N SER A 143 -28.16 -33.13 -40.96
CA SER A 143 -27.68 -33.88 -39.78
C SER A 143 -27.27 -35.33 -40.12
N ALA A 144 -26.25 -35.87 -39.43
CA ALA A 144 -26.20 -37.29 -39.03
C ALA A 144 -25.08 -37.58 -37.99
N GLU A 145 -25.45 -38.14 -36.85
CA GLU A 145 -24.64 -39.13 -36.12
C GLU A 145 -25.02 -40.54 -36.67
N PRO A 146 -24.25 -41.65 -36.50
CA PRO A 146 -23.88 -42.14 -35.17
C PRO A 146 -22.55 -42.91 -34.97
N SER A 147 -21.91 -42.67 -33.82
CA SER A 147 -21.24 -43.70 -33.00
C SER A 147 -20.11 -44.58 -33.68
N PRO A 148 -19.65 -45.72 -33.11
CA PRO A 148 -18.43 -45.69 -32.29
C PRO A 148 -17.32 -46.69 -32.70
N SER A 149 -16.18 -46.69 -32.00
CA SER A 149 -15.17 -47.77 -32.04
C SER A 149 -14.45 -47.95 -30.70
N SER A 150 -14.05 -49.18 -30.41
CA SER A 150 -13.61 -49.64 -29.07
C SER A 150 -12.15 -50.12 -29.08
N SER A 151 -11.41 -49.81 -28.02
CA SER A 151 -10.04 -50.28 -27.77
C SER A 151 -9.86 -50.64 -26.29
N GLY A 152 -9.44 -51.88 -26.03
CA GLY A 152 -9.56 -52.56 -24.73
C GLY A 152 -8.79 -51.99 -23.53
N PRO A 153 -9.21 -52.36 -22.30
CA PRO A 153 -8.60 -51.89 -21.05
C PRO A 153 -7.30 -52.66 -20.71
N LEU A 154 -6.17 -51.95 -20.64
CA LEU A 154 -4.91 -52.46 -20.08
C LEU A 154 -4.81 -52.09 -18.60
N THR A 155 -4.83 -53.10 -17.72
CA THR A 155 -4.78 -52.95 -16.26
C THR A 155 -3.36 -52.70 -15.73
N HIS A 156 -2.73 -51.60 -16.15
CA HIS A 156 -1.49 -51.15 -15.54
C HIS A 156 -1.71 -50.73 -14.08
N ARG A 157 -1.37 -51.65 -13.15
CA ARG A 157 -1.37 -51.40 -11.71
C ARG A 157 -0.19 -50.51 -11.33
N SER A 158 -0.29 -49.21 -11.63
CA SER A 158 0.67 -48.20 -11.21
C SER A 158 0.72 -48.12 -9.69
N ARG A 159 1.73 -48.78 -9.10
CA ARG A 159 2.14 -48.56 -7.71
C ARG A 159 2.87 -47.22 -7.67
N THR A 160 2.12 -46.14 -7.50
CA THR A 160 2.68 -44.80 -7.35
C THR A 160 3.43 -44.72 -6.02
N THR A 161 4.76 -44.89 -6.07
CA THR A 161 5.64 -44.42 -5.00
C THR A 161 5.41 -42.92 -4.84
N PRO A 162 5.26 -42.37 -3.62
CA PRO A 162 5.13 -40.93 -3.45
C PRO A 162 6.44 -40.25 -3.85
N THR A 163 6.45 -39.64 -5.03
CA THR A 163 7.52 -38.71 -5.43
C THR A 163 7.43 -37.50 -4.51
N SER A 164 8.43 -37.30 -3.65
CA SER A 164 8.57 -36.03 -2.93
C SER A 164 8.83 -34.93 -3.94
N GLU A 165 7.90 -33.98 -4.11
CA GLU A 165 8.11 -32.81 -4.96
C GLU A 165 9.14 -31.87 -4.31
N THR A 166 10.41 -32.08 -4.64
CA THR A 166 11.54 -31.23 -4.23
C THR A 166 11.69 -30.02 -5.15
N GLY A 167 10.58 -29.37 -5.50
CA GLY A 167 10.54 -28.17 -6.33
C GLY A 167 10.22 -26.91 -5.49
N PRO A 168 10.39 -25.70 -6.07
CA PRO A 168 9.88 -24.48 -5.48
C PRO A 168 8.35 -24.52 -5.37
N ARG A 169 7.78 -24.08 -4.25
CA ARG A 169 6.33 -24.13 -4.00
C ARG A 169 5.83 -22.97 -3.14
N LYS A 170 4.61 -22.49 -3.38
CA LYS A 170 3.93 -21.52 -2.51
C LYS A 170 3.74 -22.12 -1.09
N ILE A 171 3.62 -21.24 -0.09
CA ILE A 171 3.34 -21.57 1.31
C ILE A 171 2.16 -20.74 1.79
N PHE A 172 1.02 -21.38 2.00
CA PHE A 172 -0.25 -20.73 2.33
C PHE A 172 -0.39 -20.52 3.85
N THR A 173 0.37 -19.57 4.37
CA THR A 173 0.49 -19.21 5.80
C THR A 173 0.69 -17.70 5.90
N LEU A 174 0.30 -17.07 7.01
CA LEU A 174 0.35 -15.61 7.16
C LEU A 174 1.42 -15.17 8.16
N ALA A 175 1.06 -14.92 9.42
CA ALA A 175 1.97 -14.40 10.44
C ALA A 175 3.19 -15.31 10.73
N ASP A 176 3.04 -16.61 10.46
CA ASP A 176 4.00 -17.69 10.63
C ASP A 176 4.78 -18.04 9.34
N HIS A 177 4.51 -17.35 8.22
CA HIS A 177 5.13 -17.64 6.92
C HIS A 177 6.67 -17.59 6.99
N PRO A 178 7.41 -18.59 6.47
CA PRO A 178 8.87 -18.73 6.72
C PRO A 178 9.73 -17.52 6.36
N ILE A 179 9.40 -16.77 5.29
CA ILE A 179 10.16 -15.55 4.96
C ILE A 179 10.05 -14.50 6.06
N LEU A 180 8.90 -14.38 6.72
CA LEU A 180 8.62 -13.38 7.76
C LEU A 180 9.22 -13.74 9.14
N GLN A 181 9.87 -14.90 9.28
CA GLN A 181 10.42 -15.39 10.57
C GLN A 181 11.91 -15.10 10.77
N ASN A 182 12.63 -14.66 9.75
CA ASN A 182 14.08 -14.47 9.81
C ASN A 182 14.45 -12.99 10.04
N PRO A 183 14.99 -12.61 11.22
CA PRO A 183 15.32 -11.22 11.53
C PRO A 183 16.55 -10.67 10.79
N ASP A 184 17.36 -11.53 10.18
CA ASP A 184 18.53 -11.13 9.39
C ASP A 184 18.25 -11.08 7.87
N ALA A 185 17.06 -11.53 7.44
CA ALA A 185 16.70 -11.56 6.02
C ALA A 185 16.19 -10.20 5.52
N GLY A 186 16.68 -9.80 4.34
CA GLY A 186 16.31 -8.58 3.65
C GLY A 186 16.80 -8.60 2.20
N LEU A 187 16.53 -7.54 1.45
CA LEU A 187 17.02 -7.41 0.08
C LEU A 187 18.52 -7.08 0.08
N LYS A 188 19.27 -7.64 -0.86
CA LYS A 188 20.71 -7.37 -0.99
C LYS A 188 20.91 -5.96 -1.53
N ASN A 189 21.59 -5.10 -0.77
CA ASN A 189 21.94 -3.75 -1.21
C ASN A 189 22.71 -3.78 -2.55
N ARG A 190 22.21 -3.07 -3.57
CA ARG A 190 22.77 -3.12 -4.93
C ARG A 190 22.39 -1.88 -5.75
N ALA A 191 23.20 -1.60 -6.78
CA ALA A 191 22.83 -0.61 -7.79
C ALA A 191 21.59 -1.07 -8.60
N CYS A 192 20.67 -0.14 -8.83
CA CYS A 192 19.65 -0.21 -9.88
C CYS A 192 19.83 0.98 -10.83
N ASN A 193 19.78 0.73 -12.14
CA ASN A 193 19.97 1.74 -13.17
C ASN A 193 18.69 1.91 -13.99
N LEU A 194 17.99 3.00 -13.71
CA LEU A 194 16.75 3.40 -14.36
C LEU A 194 17.03 4.45 -15.45
N PRO A 195 16.37 4.37 -16.61
CA PRO A 195 16.34 5.45 -17.59
C PRO A 195 15.86 6.77 -16.97
N ARG A 196 16.29 7.93 -17.50
CA ARG A 196 15.80 9.21 -17.01
C ARG A 196 14.29 9.32 -17.25
N TRP A 197 13.55 9.65 -16.20
CA TRP A 197 12.14 9.99 -16.29
C TRP A 197 11.87 11.19 -17.22
N ARG A 198 10.71 11.12 -17.86
CA ARG A 198 9.93 12.23 -18.43
C ARG A 198 8.47 11.85 -18.29
N SER A 199 7.61 12.83 -18.06
CA SER A 199 6.15 12.63 -17.95
C SER A 199 5.52 12.47 -19.34
N ASP A 200 5.87 11.39 -20.03
CA ASP A 200 5.23 10.92 -21.26
C ASP A 200 5.09 9.37 -21.23
N PRO A 201 4.07 8.78 -21.91
CA PRO A 201 3.80 7.35 -21.82
C PRO A 201 4.97 6.44 -22.24
N ALA A 202 5.76 6.84 -23.24
CA ALA A 202 6.84 6.01 -23.76
C ALA A 202 8.05 6.01 -22.80
N SER A 203 8.37 7.17 -22.23
CA SER A 203 9.41 7.29 -21.20
C SER A 203 9.02 6.57 -19.91
N ALA A 204 7.74 6.65 -19.51
CA ALA A 204 7.20 5.90 -18.39
C ALA A 204 7.32 4.38 -18.60
N GLN A 205 6.86 3.86 -19.76
CA GLN A 205 7.01 2.44 -20.10
C GLN A 205 8.48 1.97 -20.03
N VAL A 206 9.41 2.77 -20.56
CA VAL A 206 10.85 2.47 -20.55
C VAL A 206 11.42 2.51 -19.12
N PHE A 207 10.98 3.44 -18.27
CA PHE A 207 11.35 3.52 -16.86
C PHE A 207 10.86 2.29 -16.07
N PHE A 208 9.58 1.93 -16.16
CA PHE A 208 9.01 0.81 -15.42
C PHE A 208 9.52 -0.55 -15.92
N THR A 209 9.82 -0.70 -17.21
CA THR A 209 10.48 -1.91 -17.72
C THR A 209 11.85 -2.15 -17.06
N ALA A 210 12.63 -1.08 -16.85
CA ALA A 210 13.90 -1.18 -16.13
C ALA A 210 13.71 -1.35 -14.60
N ALA A 211 12.69 -0.72 -14.01
CA ALA A 211 12.35 -0.92 -12.60
C ALA A 211 11.96 -2.39 -12.31
N GLY A 212 11.18 -3.02 -13.19
CA GLY A 212 10.83 -4.44 -13.10
C GLY A 212 12.08 -5.33 -13.09
N GLN A 213 13.04 -5.07 -13.98
CA GLN A 213 14.32 -5.80 -14.00
C GLN A 213 15.15 -5.62 -12.72
N CYS A 214 15.09 -4.45 -12.07
CA CYS A 214 15.72 -4.25 -10.75
C CYS A 214 14.99 -5.00 -9.63
N LEU A 215 13.65 -4.98 -9.64
CA LEU A 215 12.81 -5.68 -8.67
C LEU A 215 12.97 -7.21 -8.78
N ASP A 216 12.95 -7.75 -10.01
CA ASP A 216 13.27 -9.16 -10.31
C ASP A 216 14.64 -9.55 -9.75
N ALA A 217 15.66 -8.71 -9.99
CA ALA A 217 17.02 -8.96 -9.55
C ALA A 217 17.22 -8.74 -8.03
N ALA A 218 16.25 -8.18 -7.31
CA ALA A 218 16.24 -8.06 -5.87
C ALA A 218 15.46 -9.21 -5.21
N TRP A 219 14.24 -9.50 -5.68
CA TRP A 219 13.31 -10.45 -5.09
C TRP A 219 13.51 -11.90 -5.56
N GLY A 220 13.87 -12.15 -6.82
CA GLY A 220 14.08 -13.52 -7.33
C GLY A 220 15.09 -14.31 -6.48
N PRO A 221 16.33 -13.82 -6.31
CA PRO A 221 17.34 -14.49 -5.46
C PRO A 221 16.99 -14.56 -3.96
N PHE A 222 15.98 -13.81 -3.50
CA PHE A 222 15.44 -13.90 -2.15
C PHE A 222 14.41 -15.04 -2.07
N LEU A 223 13.45 -15.09 -3.00
CA LEU A 223 12.41 -16.12 -3.08
C LEU A 223 13.01 -17.51 -3.34
N GLU A 224 13.98 -17.60 -4.26
CA GLU A 224 14.75 -18.81 -4.53
C GLU A 224 15.44 -19.37 -3.28
N HIS A 225 15.99 -18.50 -2.42
CA HIS A 225 16.65 -18.90 -1.17
C HIS A 225 15.69 -19.60 -0.19
N TYR A 226 14.41 -19.24 -0.22
CA TYR A 226 13.35 -19.86 0.58
C TYR A 226 12.63 -21.03 -0.14
N ASN A 227 13.11 -21.44 -1.33
CA ASN A 227 12.46 -22.45 -2.19
C ASN A 227 10.99 -22.09 -2.51
N LEU A 228 10.73 -20.80 -2.74
CA LEU A 228 9.49 -20.28 -3.29
C LEU A 228 9.62 -20.17 -4.82
N PRO A 229 8.53 -20.31 -5.60
CA PRO A 229 8.58 -20.08 -7.04
C PRO A 229 8.85 -18.60 -7.32
N PHE A 230 9.43 -18.33 -8.49
CA PHE A 230 9.65 -16.97 -8.96
C PHE A 230 9.53 -16.91 -10.49
N THR A 231 8.76 -15.95 -11.00
CA THR A 231 8.57 -15.64 -12.42
C THR A 231 8.25 -14.16 -12.54
N SER A 232 8.99 -13.41 -13.36
CA SER A 232 8.74 -11.97 -13.56
C SER A 232 7.27 -11.69 -13.93
N PRO A 233 6.61 -10.66 -13.36
CA PRO A 233 5.25 -10.28 -13.70
C PRO A 233 5.16 -9.69 -15.11
N ASN A 234 4.10 -10.01 -15.84
CA ASN A 234 3.87 -9.40 -17.16
C ASN A 234 3.55 -7.91 -16.99
N LEU A 235 4.37 -7.02 -17.56
CA LEU A 235 4.15 -5.58 -17.49
C LEU A 235 3.23 -5.09 -18.61
N HIS A 236 2.13 -4.43 -18.23
CA HIS A 236 1.13 -3.90 -19.15
C HIS A 236 0.99 -2.39 -18.98
N PHE A 237 0.84 -1.66 -20.09
CA PHE A 237 0.73 -0.19 -20.09
C PHE A 237 -0.59 0.25 -20.76
N PRO A 238 -1.76 -0.03 -20.13
CA PRO A 238 -3.06 0.24 -20.73
C PRO A 238 -3.33 1.74 -20.90
N SER A 239 -4.10 2.09 -21.93
CA SER A 239 -4.51 3.45 -22.25
C SER A 239 -6.04 3.60 -22.17
N GLY A 240 -6.49 4.81 -21.82
CA GLY A 240 -7.90 5.13 -21.61
C GLY A 240 -8.32 5.15 -20.13
N PRO A 241 -9.62 5.35 -19.86
CA PRO A 241 -10.15 5.51 -18.49
C PRO A 241 -10.39 4.19 -17.76
N SER A 242 -10.29 3.04 -18.44
CA SER A 242 -10.41 1.71 -17.85
C SER A 242 -9.78 0.63 -18.72
N PHE A 243 -9.49 -0.53 -18.13
CA PHE A 243 -8.94 -1.70 -18.81
C PHE A 243 -9.52 -3.00 -18.24
N GLN A 244 -9.33 -4.10 -18.95
CA GLN A 244 -9.82 -5.43 -18.56
C GLN A 244 -8.66 -6.29 -18.04
N THR A 245 -8.93 -7.06 -16.98
CA THR A 245 -8.01 -8.00 -16.35
C THR A 245 -8.75 -9.30 -16.01
N GLU A 246 -8.01 -10.33 -15.60
CA GLU A 246 -8.60 -11.58 -15.08
C GLU A 246 -9.36 -11.36 -13.76
N CYS A 247 -9.03 -10.28 -13.02
CA CYS A 247 -9.76 -9.79 -11.85
C CYS A 247 -10.94 -8.85 -12.19
N GLY A 248 -11.25 -8.66 -13.47
CA GLY A 248 -12.36 -7.84 -13.96
C GLY A 248 -11.96 -6.48 -14.53
N THR A 249 -12.93 -5.58 -14.66
CA THR A 249 -12.75 -4.24 -15.25
C THR A 249 -12.23 -3.24 -14.24
N ILE A 250 -11.05 -2.69 -14.48
CA ILE A 250 -10.37 -1.74 -13.59
C ILE A 250 -10.54 -0.32 -14.14
N GLN A 251 -10.97 0.63 -13.30
CA GLN A 251 -11.02 2.05 -13.66
C GLN A 251 -9.66 2.71 -13.36
N VAL A 252 -9.22 3.61 -14.22
CA VAL A 252 -7.99 4.39 -14.03
C VAL A 252 -8.32 5.68 -13.28
N GLY A 253 -7.65 5.93 -12.16
CA GLY A 253 -7.89 7.15 -11.37
C GLY A 253 -7.04 7.25 -10.11
N ILE A 254 -7.34 8.23 -9.27
CA ILE A 254 -6.56 8.54 -8.05
C ILE A 254 -6.48 7.33 -7.10
N ALA A 255 -7.59 6.59 -6.95
CA ALA A 255 -7.68 5.40 -6.10
C ALA A 255 -7.13 4.11 -6.77
N THR A 256 -6.69 4.16 -8.03
CA THR A 256 -6.11 3.01 -8.75
C THR A 256 -5.14 3.53 -9.80
N ALA A 257 -3.97 3.96 -9.31
CA ALA A 257 -2.91 4.59 -10.10
C ALA A 257 -2.09 3.56 -10.90
N ALA A 258 -1.92 2.38 -10.33
CA ALA A 258 -1.44 1.14 -10.95
C ALA A 258 -2.29 -0.03 -10.40
N TYR A 259 -2.04 -1.26 -10.83
CA TYR A 259 -2.79 -2.43 -10.36
C TYR A 259 -2.07 -3.76 -10.62
N TYR A 260 -2.05 -4.66 -9.62
CA TYR A 260 -1.59 -6.04 -9.73
C TYR A 260 -2.74 -7.06 -9.71
N CYS A 261 -2.74 -8.01 -10.66
CA CYS A 261 -3.71 -9.11 -10.74
C CYS A 261 -3.09 -10.38 -11.35
N GLU A 262 -3.02 -11.44 -10.54
CA GLU A 262 -2.31 -12.70 -10.88
C GLU A 262 -0.92 -12.37 -11.48
N ASN A 263 -0.34 -13.08 -12.45
CA ASN A 263 1.02 -12.73 -12.94
C ASN A 263 1.07 -11.49 -13.87
N ASN A 264 0.32 -10.43 -13.58
CA ASN A 264 0.21 -9.22 -14.40
C ASN A 264 0.26 -7.94 -13.55
N LEU A 265 1.08 -6.97 -13.96
CA LEU A 265 1.24 -5.67 -13.33
C LEU A 265 0.91 -4.57 -14.37
N TYR A 266 -0.17 -3.83 -14.12
CA TYR A 266 -0.73 -2.82 -15.02
C TYR A 266 -0.37 -1.41 -14.57
N VAL A 267 0.25 -0.62 -15.44
CA VAL A 267 0.67 0.76 -15.17
C VAL A 267 0.05 1.72 -16.20
N PRO A 268 -1.24 2.10 -16.04
CA PRO A 268 -1.87 3.11 -16.89
C PRO A 268 -1.22 4.48 -16.66
N PHE A 269 -0.62 5.08 -17.71
CA PHE A 269 0.06 6.36 -17.57
C PHE A 269 -0.81 7.47 -16.95
N ALA A 270 -2.11 7.49 -17.27
CA ALA A 270 -3.06 8.46 -16.71
C ALA A 270 -3.34 8.26 -15.21
N GLY A 271 -3.13 7.06 -14.65
CA GLY A 271 -3.27 6.79 -13.21
C GLY A 271 -2.14 7.40 -12.38
N LEU A 272 -0.97 7.62 -13.00
CA LEU A 272 0.23 8.16 -12.34
C LEU A 272 0.10 9.62 -11.90
N GLN A 273 -0.94 10.34 -12.33
CA GLN A 273 -1.21 11.74 -11.93
C GLN A 273 0.00 12.66 -12.17
N THR A 274 0.62 12.57 -13.35
CA THR A 274 1.87 13.27 -13.66
C THR A 274 1.78 14.79 -13.59
N ASP A 275 0.57 15.35 -13.69
CA ASP A 275 0.31 16.79 -13.57
C ASP A 275 0.36 17.26 -12.09
N GLN A 276 0.14 16.35 -11.13
CA GLN A 276 0.30 16.58 -9.70
C GLN A 276 1.74 16.31 -9.25
N TYR A 277 2.33 15.20 -9.67
CA TYR A 277 3.64 14.74 -9.17
C TYR A 277 4.85 15.17 -10.02
N GLY A 278 4.68 15.62 -11.27
CA GLY A 278 5.75 16.21 -12.08
C GLY A 278 6.94 15.27 -12.37
N ASP A 279 8.16 15.83 -12.38
CA ASP A 279 9.43 15.08 -12.53
C ASP A 279 9.97 14.60 -11.17
N ASN A 280 9.13 13.88 -10.38
CA ASN A 280 9.52 13.24 -9.11
C ASN A 280 9.47 11.70 -9.21
N PRO A 281 10.39 11.06 -9.96
CA PRO A 281 10.33 9.62 -10.25
C PRO A 281 10.45 8.68 -9.04
N GLY A 282 10.84 9.19 -7.86
CA GLY A 282 10.76 8.44 -6.61
C GLY A 282 9.34 8.00 -6.26
N VAL A 283 8.35 8.89 -6.47
CA VAL A 283 6.93 8.64 -6.22
C VAL A 283 6.41 7.49 -7.10
N TYR A 284 6.68 7.58 -8.40
CA TYR A 284 6.26 6.57 -9.37
C TYR A 284 6.95 5.22 -9.11
N LEU A 285 8.21 5.23 -8.68
CA LEU A 285 8.96 4.03 -8.33
C LEU A 285 8.42 3.35 -7.06
N ALA A 286 8.03 4.13 -6.04
CA ALA A 286 7.43 3.60 -4.82
C ALA A 286 6.05 2.96 -5.10
N LEU A 287 5.22 3.58 -5.93
CA LEU A 287 3.98 2.98 -6.43
C LEU A 287 4.25 1.67 -7.19
N PHE A 288 5.18 1.65 -8.14
CA PHE A 288 5.49 0.45 -8.91
C PHE A 288 6.07 -0.69 -8.04
N ALA A 289 6.89 -0.35 -7.04
CA ALA A 289 7.42 -1.31 -6.07
C ALA A 289 6.35 -1.80 -5.07
N HIS A 290 5.25 -1.06 -4.88
CA HIS A 290 4.07 -1.51 -4.11
C HIS A 290 3.30 -2.59 -4.88
N GLU A 291 2.99 -2.35 -6.15
CA GLU A 291 2.37 -3.38 -7.03
C GLU A 291 3.25 -4.63 -7.16
N TYR A 292 4.57 -4.45 -7.22
CA TYR A 292 5.51 -5.57 -7.16
C TYR A 292 5.55 -6.24 -5.76
N GLY A 293 5.22 -5.51 -4.69
CA GLY A 293 4.98 -6.09 -3.38
C GLY A 293 3.85 -7.13 -3.40
N HIS A 294 2.76 -6.87 -4.14
CA HIS A 294 1.72 -7.87 -4.40
C HIS A 294 2.23 -9.06 -5.22
N HIS A 295 3.17 -8.85 -6.15
CA HIS A 295 3.83 -9.96 -6.86
C HIS A 295 4.60 -10.88 -5.90
N VAL A 296 5.35 -10.32 -4.96
CA VAL A 296 6.05 -11.08 -3.91
C VAL A 296 5.06 -11.86 -3.03
N GLN A 297 3.93 -11.26 -2.69
CA GLN A 297 2.85 -11.93 -1.94
C GLN A 297 2.22 -13.08 -2.76
N GLU A 298 2.01 -12.88 -4.06
CA GLU A 298 1.45 -13.86 -4.98
C GLU A 298 2.34 -15.09 -5.12
N VAL A 299 3.62 -14.92 -5.46
CA VAL A 299 4.52 -16.06 -5.68
C VAL A 299 4.99 -16.73 -4.37
N SER A 300 4.92 -16.04 -3.23
CA SER A 300 5.13 -16.69 -1.93
C SER A 300 3.93 -17.52 -1.46
N GLY A 301 2.70 -17.08 -1.75
CA GLY A 301 1.45 -17.68 -1.23
C GLY A 301 0.79 -16.87 -0.11
N LEU A 302 1.38 -15.75 0.30
CA LEU A 302 0.78 -14.78 1.24
C LEU A 302 -0.49 -14.16 0.65
N MET A 303 -0.54 -13.90 -0.65
CA MET A 303 -1.70 -13.33 -1.35
C MET A 303 -2.91 -14.27 -1.28
N ASP A 304 -2.72 -15.55 -1.63
CA ASP A 304 -3.78 -16.56 -1.58
C ASP A 304 -4.34 -16.73 -0.16
N ALA A 305 -3.45 -16.87 0.84
CA ALA A 305 -3.84 -17.06 2.24
C ALA A 305 -4.52 -15.82 2.85
N ALA A 306 -4.18 -14.61 2.39
CA ALA A 306 -4.87 -13.39 2.79
C ALA A 306 -6.27 -13.32 2.15
N TRP A 307 -6.39 -13.62 0.85
CA TRP A 307 -7.68 -13.64 0.16
C TRP A 307 -8.63 -14.71 0.70
N GLU A 308 -8.14 -15.89 1.06
CA GLU A 308 -8.93 -16.94 1.73
C GLU A 308 -9.67 -16.37 2.96
N GLN A 309 -8.94 -15.70 3.87
CA GLN A 309 -9.53 -15.09 5.06
C GLN A 309 -10.43 -13.87 4.74
N ILE A 310 -10.12 -13.09 3.69
CA ILE A 310 -10.98 -11.99 3.22
C ILE A 310 -12.32 -12.52 2.70
N TYR A 311 -12.33 -13.64 1.98
CA TYR A 311 -13.56 -14.26 1.47
C TYR A 311 -14.35 -15.00 2.56
N GLU A 312 -13.69 -15.73 3.47
CA GLU A 312 -14.36 -16.40 4.61
C GLU A 312 -15.06 -15.39 5.53
N ALA A 313 -14.43 -14.25 5.82
CA ALA A 313 -15.03 -13.17 6.59
C ALA A 313 -16.10 -12.38 5.79
N GLY A 314 -16.08 -12.48 4.47
CA GLY A 314 -16.78 -11.58 3.55
C GLY A 314 -15.98 -10.27 3.32
N PRO A 315 -15.67 -9.87 2.08
CA PRO A 315 -14.70 -8.80 1.82
C PRO A 315 -15.02 -7.43 2.46
N ASN A 316 -16.31 -7.09 2.57
CA ASN A 316 -16.77 -5.82 3.14
C ASN A 316 -17.06 -5.89 4.66
N SER A 317 -16.71 -6.99 5.33
CA SER A 317 -16.79 -7.10 6.79
C SER A 317 -15.66 -6.32 7.47
N GLN A 318 -15.76 -6.08 8.78
CA GLN A 318 -14.67 -5.43 9.53
C GLN A 318 -13.37 -6.25 9.49
N GLN A 319 -13.51 -7.58 9.55
CA GLN A 319 -12.42 -8.56 9.52
C GLN A 319 -11.80 -8.68 8.12
N GLY A 320 -12.62 -8.77 7.06
CA GLY A 320 -12.16 -8.80 5.67
C GLY A 320 -11.43 -7.52 5.28
N LEU A 321 -11.97 -6.36 5.68
CA LEU A 321 -11.29 -5.07 5.50
C LEU A 321 -9.99 -4.97 6.31
N GLU A 322 -9.92 -5.51 7.54
CA GLU A 322 -8.67 -5.56 8.30
C GLU A 322 -7.61 -6.46 7.62
N MET A 323 -8.01 -7.62 7.10
CA MET A 323 -7.10 -8.49 6.37
C MET A 323 -6.63 -7.86 5.06
N SER A 324 -7.49 -7.08 4.38
CA SER A 324 -7.05 -6.26 3.24
C SER A 324 -6.00 -5.25 3.67
N ARG A 325 -6.25 -4.45 4.73
CA ARG A 325 -5.25 -3.48 5.24
C ARG A 325 -3.92 -4.15 5.59
N ARG A 326 -3.93 -5.33 6.21
CA ARG A 326 -2.70 -6.11 6.48
C ARG A 326 -1.96 -6.48 5.20
N LYS A 327 -2.66 -6.95 4.16
CA LYS A 327 -2.10 -7.27 2.84
C LYS A 327 -1.52 -6.03 2.16
N GLU A 328 -2.26 -4.92 2.09
CA GLU A 328 -1.81 -3.66 1.47
C GLU A 328 -0.59 -3.06 2.18
N LEU A 329 -0.62 -2.98 3.51
CA LEU A 329 0.47 -2.42 4.31
C LEU A 329 1.77 -3.25 4.22
N GLN A 330 1.68 -4.54 3.90
CA GLN A 330 2.86 -5.36 3.65
C GLN A 330 3.46 -5.12 2.26
N ALA A 331 2.63 -5.03 1.20
CA ALA A 331 3.10 -4.63 -0.12
C ALA A 331 3.76 -3.23 -0.07
N GLN A 332 3.19 -2.35 0.76
CA GLN A 332 3.74 -1.04 1.06
C GLN A 332 5.08 -1.11 1.83
N CYS A 333 5.23 -2.01 2.79
CA CYS A 333 6.52 -2.26 3.45
C CYS A 333 7.57 -2.84 2.49
N PHE A 334 7.17 -3.75 1.58
CA PHE A 334 8.04 -4.30 0.54
C PHE A 334 8.50 -3.24 -0.49
N SER A 335 7.65 -2.27 -0.84
CA SER A 335 8.04 -1.07 -1.60
C SER A 335 9.14 -0.28 -0.88
N GLY A 336 8.97 -0.08 0.44
CA GLY A 336 9.98 0.53 1.30
C GLY A 336 11.31 -0.22 1.24
N MET A 337 11.30 -1.54 1.49
CA MET A 337 12.49 -2.39 1.42
C MET A 337 13.23 -2.24 0.08
N PHE A 338 12.51 -2.19 -1.04
CA PHE A 338 13.12 -2.01 -2.35
C PHE A 338 13.86 -0.67 -2.47
N LEU A 339 13.24 0.47 -2.10
CA LEU A 339 13.93 1.75 -2.19
C LEU A 339 15.08 1.86 -1.17
N GLY A 340 14.92 1.35 0.06
CA GLY A 340 15.97 1.30 1.07
C GLY A 340 17.19 0.46 0.67
N ALA A 341 16.98 -0.64 -0.07
CA ALA A 341 18.07 -1.49 -0.57
C ALA A 341 18.84 -0.90 -1.76
N HIS A 342 18.30 0.10 -2.48
CA HIS A 342 18.91 0.61 -3.72
C HIS A 342 19.31 2.08 -3.67
N VAL A 343 18.81 2.87 -2.71
CA VAL A 343 19.21 4.27 -2.51
C VAL A 343 20.72 4.39 -2.26
N ASP A 344 21.35 5.32 -2.98
CA ASP A 344 22.77 5.66 -2.88
C ASP A 344 23.77 4.50 -3.13
N GLN A 345 23.30 3.35 -3.63
CA GLN A 345 24.13 2.16 -3.93
C GLN A 345 24.91 2.26 -5.27
N GLY A 346 25.23 3.48 -5.72
CA GLY A 346 25.91 3.72 -7.00
C GLY A 346 25.06 3.48 -8.26
N GLY A 347 23.75 3.31 -8.11
CA GLY A 347 22.77 3.31 -9.20
C GLY A 347 22.21 4.70 -9.49
N THR A 348 21.09 4.77 -10.21
CA THR A 348 20.37 6.03 -10.48
C THR A 348 19.29 6.35 -9.44
N ILE A 349 18.95 5.42 -8.55
CA ILE A 349 18.04 5.67 -7.42
C ILE A 349 18.80 6.53 -6.41
N SER A 350 18.60 7.84 -6.51
CA SER A 350 19.27 8.85 -5.69
C SER A 350 18.59 9.05 -4.33
N ARG A 351 19.32 9.65 -3.39
CA ARG A 351 18.76 10.19 -2.15
C ARG A 351 17.51 11.05 -2.37
N ASP A 352 17.50 11.94 -3.37
CA ASP A 352 16.32 12.75 -3.68
C ASP A 352 15.11 11.89 -4.10
N MET A 353 15.30 10.88 -4.96
CA MET A 353 14.21 9.94 -5.30
C MET A 353 13.67 9.21 -4.06
N TYR A 354 14.56 8.78 -3.15
CA TYR A 354 14.15 8.16 -1.89
C TYR A 354 13.38 9.13 -1.00
N ASP A 355 13.83 10.38 -0.85
CA ASP A 355 13.18 11.37 0.00
C ASP A 355 11.83 11.84 -0.59
N LYS A 356 11.71 11.96 -1.93
CA LYS A 356 10.41 12.19 -2.58
C LYS A 356 9.42 11.05 -2.33
N ALA A 357 9.86 9.81 -2.35
CA ALA A 357 9.03 8.68 -1.97
C ALA A 357 8.68 8.73 -0.47
N TRP A 358 9.65 9.01 0.40
CA TRP A 358 9.47 9.05 1.86
C TRP A 358 8.38 10.03 2.32
N ASP A 359 8.32 11.21 1.70
CA ASP A 359 7.32 12.25 2.02
C ASP A 359 5.94 11.94 1.42
N ASP A 360 5.90 11.46 0.17
CA ASP A 360 4.68 11.13 -0.58
C ASP A 360 3.78 10.11 0.14
N GLN A 361 4.34 9.19 0.94
CA GLN A 361 3.54 8.18 1.64
C GLN A 361 2.59 8.75 2.70
N GLU A 362 2.78 9.98 3.18
CA GLU A 362 1.80 10.65 4.07
C GLU A 362 0.51 11.09 3.33
N THR A 363 0.52 11.02 2.00
CA THR A 363 -0.61 11.38 1.14
C THR A 363 -1.32 10.17 0.52
N ARG A 364 -1.03 8.96 0.97
CA ARG A 364 -1.61 7.70 0.48
C ARG A 364 -2.20 6.87 1.61
N GLY A 365 -3.27 6.12 1.34
CA GLY A 365 -4.02 5.34 2.33
C GLY A 365 -5.51 5.70 2.35
N ASP A 366 -6.23 5.12 3.31
CA ASP A 366 -7.69 5.24 3.52
C ASP A 366 -8.16 6.70 3.57
N ASP A 367 -7.36 7.63 4.13
CA ASP A 367 -7.74 9.04 4.28
C ASP A 367 -7.71 9.80 2.93
N THR A 368 -6.95 9.30 1.95
CA THR A 368 -6.89 9.86 0.59
C THR A 368 -7.83 9.14 -0.38
N SER A 369 -7.94 7.81 -0.29
CA SER A 369 -8.81 7.02 -1.17
C SER A 369 -10.29 7.13 -0.78
N GLY A 370 -10.59 7.43 0.49
CA GLY A 370 -11.93 7.33 1.06
C GLY A 370 -12.41 5.89 1.29
N THR A 371 -11.51 4.91 1.15
CA THR A 371 -11.77 3.48 1.38
C THR A 371 -11.35 3.06 2.79
N ARG A 372 -11.39 1.75 3.10
CA ARG A 372 -11.12 1.19 4.45
C ARG A 372 -10.23 -0.07 4.41
N ASP A 373 -9.50 -0.23 3.31
CA ASP A 373 -8.88 -1.46 2.82
C ASP A 373 -7.36 -1.34 2.64
N HIS A 374 -6.77 -0.13 2.74
CA HIS A 374 -5.32 0.14 2.68
C HIS A 374 -4.73 0.65 4.00
N GLY A 375 -5.56 1.15 4.92
CA GLY A 375 -5.19 1.70 6.23
C GLY A 375 -4.91 3.19 6.18
N SER A 376 -5.07 3.86 7.33
CA SER A 376 -4.88 5.32 7.43
C SER A 376 -3.51 5.76 6.93
N ASN A 377 -3.40 6.98 6.43
CA ASN A 377 -2.17 7.48 5.80
C ASN A 377 -0.98 7.45 6.76
N ALA A 378 -1.24 7.58 8.07
CA ALA A 378 -0.21 7.43 9.10
C ALA A 378 0.37 6.00 9.14
N HIS A 379 -0.45 4.96 9.00
CA HIS A 379 0.00 3.57 8.93
C HIS A 379 0.63 3.23 7.58
N TYR A 380 0.04 3.70 6.48
CA TYR A 380 0.59 3.53 5.12
C TYR A 380 2.00 4.14 4.98
N ALA A 381 2.22 5.30 5.59
CA ALA A 381 3.56 5.87 5.75
C ALA A 381 4.44 5.05 6.70
N ALA A 382 3.94 4.66 7.89
CA ALA A 382 4.74 3.96 8.90
C ALA A 382 5.32 2.63 8.39
N TRP A 383 4.51 1.80 7.73
CA TRP A 383 4.95 0.49 7.22
C TRP A 383 5.96 0.61 6.08
N TRP A 384 5.77 1.56 5.14
CA TRP A 384 6.81 1.87 4.13
C TRP A 384 8.13 2.29 4.78
N ARG A 385 8.03 3.16 5.80
CA ARG A 385 9.17 3.77 6.49
C ARG A 385 9.93 2.78 7.37
N ALA A 386 9.31 1.68 7.82
CA ALA A 386 9.99 0.55 8.45
C ALA A 386 10.84 -0.21 7.42
N GLY A 387 10.21 -0.73 6.36
CA GLY A 387 10.90 -1.45 5.28
C GLY A 387 12.03 -0.63 4.66
N ALA A 388 11.82 0.67 4.44
CA ALA A 388 12.80 1.59 3.84
C ALA A 388 14.00 1.93 4.72
N LYS A 389 13.88 1.85 6.05
CA LYS A 389 14.98 2.07 6.99
C LYS A 389 15.80 0.81 7.21
N ASP A 390 15.11 -0.24 7.64
CA ASP A 390 15.76 -1.38 8.28
C ASP A 390 16.05 -2.49 7.25
N ASN A 391 15.33 -2.51 6.13
CA ASN A 391 15.42 -3.51 5.06
C ASN A 391 15.48 -4.92 5.66
N ARG A 392 14.46 -5.24 6.47
CA ARG A 392 14.23 -6.56 7.05
C ARG A 392 12.81 -7.02 6.79
N ILE A 393 12.71 -8.28 6.39
CA ILE A 393 11.44 -8.88 5.97
C ILE A 393 10.52 -9.16 7.17
N VAL A 394 11.09 -9.38 8.37
CA VAL A 394 10.32 -9.56 9.62
C VAL A 394 9.57 -8.28 10.01
N ASP A 395 10.16 -7.11 9.73
CA ASP A 395 9.57 -5.80 10.02
C ASP A 395 8.42 -5.44 9.05
N CYS A 396 8.16 -6.32 8.07
CA CYS A 396 6.99 -6.27 7.18
C CYS A 396 5.92 -7.34 7.53
N ASN A 397 5.97 -7.95 8.72
CA ASN A 397 4.98 -8.94 9.18
C ASN A 397 3.70 -8.27 9.72
N THR A 398 2.96 -7.60 8.84
CA THR A 398 1.65 -6.98 9.15
C THR A 398 0.60 -7.97 9.65
N PHE A 399 0.74 -9.27 9.34
CA PHE A 399 -0.16 -10.32 9.81
C PHE A 399 0.03 -10.65 11.29
N ALA A 400 1.23 -10.45 11.84
CA ALA A 400 1.51 -10.57 13.27
C ALA A 400 1.19 -9.29 14.09
N ALA A 401 1.01 -8.15 13.43
CA ALA A 401 0.76 -6.85 14.07
C ALA A 401 -0.61 -6.78 14.78
N SER A 402 -0.79 -5.84 15.72
CA SER A 402 -2.10 -5.62 16.33
C SER A 402 -3.05 -4.95 15.34
N GLY A 403 -4.36 -5.15 15.49
CA GLY A 403 -5.36 -4.50 14.63
C GLY A 403 -5.35 -2.96 14.69
N ALA A 404 -4.67 -2.37 15.69
CA ALA A 404 -4.46 -0.93 15.79
C ALA A 404 -3.29 -0.42 14.92
N ASP A 405 -2.28 -1.25 14.66
CA ASP A 405 -1.11 -0.88 13.84
C ASP A 405 -1.39 -0.97 12.33
N VAL A 406 -2.58 -1.47 11.97
CA VAL A 406 -3.05 -1.71 10.59
C VAL A 406 -4.45 -1.15 10.36
N SER A 407 -4.84 -0.10 11.11
CA SER A 407 -6.18 0.50 11.07
C SER A 407 -6.30 1.67 10.08
#